data_AF-A0A6V7IJZ3-F1
#
_entry.id   AF-A0A6V7IJZ3-F1
#
_cell.length_a   1.000
_cell.length_b   1.000
_cell.length_c   1.000
_cell.angle_alpha   90.00
_cell.angle_beta   90.00
_cell.angle_gamma   90.00
#
_symmetry.space_group_name_H-M   'P 1'
#
loop_
_entity.id
_entity.type
_entity.pdbx_description
1 polymer ?
#
loop_
_entity_poly.entity_id
_entity_poly.type
_entity_poly.pdbx_seq_one_letter_code
_entity_poly.pdbx_strand_id
1 'polypeptide(L)'
;TVPPLDFSFNKDYEPEFKFYDPALLDAVKKENEDVHSFFRLLALCHTVMSEEKNGKIDYQAQSPDEAALVSAARNFGFVFRERSPNSITIEVMGKREVYELLCILDFNNVRKRMSVILRRNGNLRLYCKGADNVIYERLKPGSEEIMQKTQEHLNKFAGEGLRTLCLSVKDLEESFFNDWKSRHMDAVMSGEDKDDRLDAIYEEIEKDMTLLGATAIEDKLQDGVPQTIANLSLAGIKLWVLTGDKQ
;
A
#
# COMPACT_ATOMS: atom_id res chain seq x y z
N THR A 1 -20.10 0.18 -22.88
CA THR A 1 -19.08 0.12 -21.81
C THR A 1 -18.31 1.41 -21.81
N VAL A 2 -18.00 1.97 -20.63
CA VAL A 2 -17.18 3.19 -20.52
C VAL A 2 -15.75 2.81 -20.93
N PRO A 3 -15.09 3.56 -21.85
CA PRO A 3 -13.70 3.26 -22.22
C PRO A 3 -12.77 3.48 -21.01
N PRO A 4 -11.64 2.76 -20.93
CA PRO A 4 -10.63 3.04 -19.91
C PRO A 4 -10.05 4.45 -20.10
N LEU A 5 -9.60 5.05 -18.99
CA LEU A 5 -8.94 6.35 -18.99
C LEU A 5 -7.62 6.32 -19.75
N ASP A 6 -7.26 7.46 -20.33
CA ASP A 6 -5.98 7.66 -20.99
C ASP A 6 -4.91 8.14 -19.99
N PHE A 7 -3.88 7.31 -19.82
CA PHE A 7 -2.72 7.58 -18.96
C PHE A 7 -1.47 8.03 -19.73
N SER A 8 -1.57 8.30 -21.05
CA SER A 8 -0.45 8.72 -21.89
C SER A 8 0.24 10.02 -21.47
N PHE A 9 -0.38 10.81 -20.57
CA PHE A 9 0.26 11.98 -19.95
C PHE A 9 1.50 11.60 -19.12
N ASN A 10 1.58 10.36 -18.64
CA ASN A 10 2.73 9.82 -17.93
C ASN A 10 3.57 9.01 -18.91
N LYS A 11 4.83 9.40 -19.15
CA LYS A 11 5.75 8.68 -20.07
C LYS A 11 5.98 7.22 -19.67
N ASP A 12 5.83 6.89 -18.39
CA ASP A 12 6.04 5.55 -17.85
C ASP A 12 4.74 4.74 -17.74
N TYR A 13 3.60 5.19 -18.27
CA TYR A 13 2.34 4.45 -18.15
C TYR A 13 2.44 3.03 -18.75
N GLU A 14 1.62 2.12 -18.21
CA GLU A 14 1.50 0.75 -18.68
C GLU A 14 0.28 0.64 -19.60
N PRO A 15 0.44 0.28 -20.89
CA PRO A 15 -0.68 0.25 -21.85
C PRO A 15 -1.82 -0.70 -21.46
N GLU A 16 -1.52 -1.74 -20.68
CA GLU A 16 -2.50 -2.71 -20.20
C GLU A 16 -3.22 -2.27 -18.91
N PHE A 17 -2.78 -1.18 -18.29
CA PHE A 17 -3.43 -0.64 -17.08
C PHE A 17 -4.78 -0.04 -17.45
N LYS A 18 -5.83 -0.54 -16.79
CA LYS A 18 -7.21 -0.10 -17.03
C LYS A 18 -7.78 0.48 -15.75
N PHE A 19 -8.23 1.72 -15.84
CA PHE A 19 -8.96 2.40 -14.78
C PHE A 19 -10.09 3.21 -15.42
N TYR A 20 -11.18 3.41 -14.69
CA TYR A 20 -12.42 3.92 -15.29
C TYR A 20 -13.00 5.15 -14.59
N ASP A 21 -12.60 5.46 -13.35
CA ASP A 21 -13.14 6.62 -12.62
C ASP A 21 -12.36 7.90 -12.93
N PRO A 22 -12.93 8.84 -13.72
CA PRO A 22 -12.25 10.09 -14.07
C PRO A 22 -12.08 11.03 -12.87
N ALA A 23 -12.92 10.93 -11.83
CA ALA A 23 -12.88 11.85 -10.70
C ALA A 23 -11.56 11.72 -9.92
N LEU A 24 -11.06 10.48 -9.75
CA LEU A 24 -9.77 10.24 -9.11
C LEU A 24 -8.60 10.81 -9.92
N LEU A 25 -8.61 10.62 -11.24
CA LEU A 25 -7.57 11.18 -12.11
C LEU A 25 -7.60 12.72 -12.12
N ASP A 26 -8.80 13.31 -12.12
CA ASP A 26 -8.97 14.75 -12.03
C ASP A 26 -8.46 15.30 -10.69
N ALA A 27 -8.70 14.59 -9.58
CA ALA A 27 -8.19 14.96 -8.27
C ALA A 27 -6.64 14.93 -8.23
N VAL A 28 -6.02 13.92 -8.86
CA VAL A 28 -4.56 13.86 -9.03
C VAL A 28 -4.04 15.05 -9.82
N LYS A 29 -4.66 15.37 -10.97
CA LYS A 29 -4.27 16.49 -11.83
C LYS A 29 -4.46 17.86 -11.18
N LYS A 30 -5.43 17.98 -10.27
CA LYS A 30 -5.68 19.19 -9.46
C LYS A 30 -4.78 19.29 -8.23
N GLU A 31 -3.82 18.38 -8.07
CA GLU A 31 -2.91 18.34 -6.93
C GLU A 31 -3.62 18.29 -5.57
N ASN A 32 -4.74 17.56 -5.47
CA ASN A 32 -5.41 17.34 -4.19
C ASN A 32 -4.47 16.62 -3.21
N GLU A 33 -4.22 17.23 -2.05
CA GLU A 33 -3.20 16.79 -1.09
C GLU A 33 -3.44 15.39 -0.53
N ASP A 34 -4.69 15.03 -0.25
CA ASP A 34 -5.06 13.72 0.32
C ASP A 34 -4.83 12.60 -0.71
N VAL A 35 -5.29 12.81 -1.94
CA VAL A 35 -5.08 11.87 -3.05
C VAL A 35 -3.60 11.74 -3.39
N HIS A 36 -2.86 12.85 -3.34
CA HIS A 36 -1.41 12.86 -3.52
C HIS A 36 -0.68 12.12 -2.41
N SER A 37 -1.15 12.22 -1.17
CA SER A 37 -0.61 11.47 -0.03
C SER A 37 -0.91 9.98 -0.15
N PHE A 38 -2.12 9.63 -0.62
CA PHE A 38 -2.53 8.25 -0.91
C PHE A 38 -1.60 7.59 -1.94
N PHE A 39 -1.37 8.23 -3.10
CA PHE A 39 -0.51 7.64 -4.12
C PHE A 39 0.97 7.68 -3.77
N ARG A 40 1.44 8.68 -3.00
CA ARG A 40 2.79 8.65 -2.42
C ARG A 40 2.98 7.45 -1.50
N LEU A 41 1.99 7.15 -0.65
CA LEU A 41 2.05 5.98 0.21
C LEU A 41 2.21 4.70 -0.62
N LEU A 42 1.40 4.54 -1.68
CA LEU A 42 1.52 3.37 -2.57
C LEU A 42 2.88 3.26 -3.26
N ALA A 43 3.51 4.39 -3.62
CA ALA A 43 4.83 4.44 -4.26
C ALA A 43 6.02 4.36 -3.29
N LEU A 44 5.79 4.41 -1.97
CA LEU A 44 6.84 4.48 -0.95
C LEU A 44 6.81 3.30 0.03
N CYS A 45 5.62 2.89 0.47
CA CYS A 45 5.42 1.86 1.48
C CYS A 45 5.26 0.48 0.84
N HIS A 46 6.37 -0.14 0.42
CA HIS A 46 6.43 -1.49 -0.17
C HIS A 46 7.86 -2.05 -0.11
N THR A 47 8.11 -3.29 -0.55
CA THR A 47 9.49 -3.81 -0.78
C THR A 47 9.82 -4.08 -2.24
N VAL A 48 8.92 -3.74 -3.18
CA VAL A 48 9.16 -3.83 -4.64
C VAL A 48 10.50 -3.21 -5.04
N MET A 49 11.23 -3.94 -5.90
CA MET A 49 12.46 -3.51 -6.54
C MET A 49 12.18 -3.04 -7.96
N SER A 50 12.90 -2.02 -8.40
CA SER A 50 12.76 -1.43 -9.73
C SER A 50 14.05 -1.70 -10.52
N GLU A 51 13.89 -2.26 -11.72
CA GLU A 51 14.97 -2.41 -12.68
C GLU A 51 14.65 -1.62 -13.95
N GLU A 52 15.57 -0.79 -14.41
CA GLU A 52 15.42 -0.09 -15.69
C GLU A 52 16.10 -0.90 -16.80
N LYS A 53 15.31 -1.36 -17.77
CA LYS A 53 15.78 -2.11 -18.95
C LYS A 53 15.29 -1.41 -20.21
N ASN A 54 16.23 -0.97 -21.05
CA ASN A 54 15.93 -0.30 -22.34
C ASN A 54 14.99 0.92 -22.19
N GLY A 55 15.13 1.69 -21.11
CA GLY A 55 14.26 2.84 -20.81
C GLY A 55 12.84 2.49 -20.36
N LYS A 56 12.59 1.22 -20.00
CA LYS A 56 11.35 0.77 -19.36
C LYS A 56 11.63 0.31 -17.95
N ILE A 57 10.73 0.67 -17.03
CA ILE A 57 10.77 0.20 -15.66
C ILE A 57 10.10 -1.17 -15.56
N ASP A 58 10.79 -2.11 -14.95
CA ASP A 58 10.35 -3.44 -14.59
C ASP A 58 10.28 -3.55 -13.06
N TYR A 59 9.10 -3.89 -12.51
CA TYR A 59 8.88 -3.99 -11.08
C TYR A 59 8.90 -5.45 -10.63
N GLN A 60 9.85 -5.77 -9.74
CA GLN A 60 9.98 -7.08 -9.13
C GLN A 60 9.45 -7.02 -7.70
N ALA A 61 8.38 -7.76 -7.43
CA ALA A 61 7.75 -7.81 -6.13
C ALA A 61 7.70 -9.25 -5.61
N GLN A 62 7.79 -9.41 -4.28
CA GLN A 62 7.58 -10.71 -3.64
C GLN A 62 6.10 -11.09 -3.54
N SER A 63 5.21 -10.08 -3.61
CA SER A 63 3.77 -10.25 -3.59
C SER A 63 3.13 -9.59 -4.82
N PRO A 64 2.17 -10.26 -5.50
CA PRO A 64 1.43 -9.68 -6.61
C PRO A 64 0.63 -8.43 -6.18
N ASP A 65 0.19 -8.36 -4.92
CA ASP A 65 -0.53 -7.18 -4.41
C ASP A 65 0.37 -5.95 -4.39
N GLU A 66 1.60 -6.10 -3.91
CA GLU A 66 2.54 -4.99 -3.89
C GLU A 66 2.88 -4.52 -5.31
N ALA A 67 3.06 -5.45 -6.25
CA ALA A 67 3.25 -5.11 -7.66
C ALA A 67 2.06 -4.30 -8.20
N ALA A 68 0.83 -4.75 -7.94
CA ALA A 68 -0.38 -4.08 -8.40
C ALA A 68 -0.54 -2.67 -7.80
N LEU A 69 -0.23 -2.49 -6.52
CA LEU A 69 -0.30 -1.19 -5.84
C LEU A 69 0.73 -0.19 -6.39
N VAL A 70 1.98 -0.63 -6.58
CA VAL A 70 3.04 0.22 -7.12
C VAL A 70 2.81 0.51 -8.61
N SER A 71 2.27 -0.45 -9.36
CA SER A 71 1.79 -0.25 -10.74
C SER A 71 0.68 0.79 -10.80
N ALA A 72 -0.33 0.71 -9.91
CA ALA A 72 -1.37 1.73 -9.85
C ALA A 72 -0.77 3.12 -9.58
N ALA A 73 0.10 3.26 -8.58
CA ALA A 73 0.78 4.52 -8.29
C ALA A 73 1.55 5.06 -9.51
N ARG A 74 2.32 4.20 -10.18
CA ARG A 74 3.04 4.51 -11.41
C ARG A 74 2.12 5.10 -12.45
N ASN A 75 1.01 4.44 -12.79
CA ASN A 75 0.10 4.90 -13.83
C ASN A 75 -0.53 6.26 -13.51
N PHE A 76 -0.85 6.52 -12.24
CA PHE A 76 -1.32 7.83 -11.78
C PHE A 76 -0.22 8.90 -11.66
N GLY A 77 1.01 8.62 -12.10
CA GLY A 77 2.11 9.59 -12.17
C GLY A 77 2.98 9.64 -10.92
N PHE A 78 2.89 8.65 -10.03
CA PHE A 78 3.73 8.47 -8.83
C PHE A 78 4.64 7.27 -9.06
N VAL A 79 5.70 7.50 -9.82
CA VAL A 79 6.56 6.45 -10.37
C VAL A 79 7.68 6.13 -9.39
N PHE A 80 7.70 4.91 -8.84
CA PHE A 80 8.84 4.41 -8.07
C PHE A 80 10.04 4.20 -9.01
N ARG A 81 11.18 4.81 -8.70
CA ARG A 81 12.38 4.76 -9.57
C ARG A 81 13.41 3.80 -9.05
N GLU A 82 13.84 4.00 -7.81
CA GLU A 82 14.93 3.22 -7.21
C GLU A 82 14.86 3.26 -5.69
N ARG A 83 15.48 2.26 -5.08
CA ARG A 83 15.71 2.17 -3.64
C ARG A 83 17.17 1.82 -3.37
N SER A 84 17.78 2.57 -2.48
CA SER A 84 19.04 2.23 -1.83
C SER A 84 18.78 1.87 -0.36
N PRO A 85 19.78 1.35 0.38
CA PRO A 85 19.59 1.07 1.81
C PRO A 85 19.13 2.28 2.64
N ASN A 86 19.45 3.50 2.21
CA ASN A 86 19.18 4.72 2.97
C ASN A 86 18.26 5.71 2.22
N SER A 87 17.74 5.36 1.04
CA SER A 87 16.88 6.26 0.29
C SER A 87 15.88 5.57 -0.62
N ILE A 88 14.77 6.25 -0.88
CA ILE A 88 13.80 5.89 -1.91
C ILE A 88 13.64 7.09 -2.83
N THR A 89 13.72 6.86 -4.14
CA THR A 89 13.42 7.88 -5.15
C THR A 89 12.13 7.55 -5.87
N ILE A 90 11.22 8.52 -5.92
CA ILE A 90 10.03 8.47 -6.77
C ILE A 90 10.00 9.69 -7.70
N GLU A 91 9.23 9.63 -8.77
CA GLU A 91 8.88 10.77 -9.61
C GLU A 91 7.38 11.03 -9.44
N VAL A 92 7.03 12.21 -8.95
CA VAL A 92 5.64 12.64 -8.79
C VAL A 92 5.31 13.67 -9.85
N MET A 93 4.43 13.31 -10.78
CA MET A 93 3.97 14.18 -11.88
C MET A 93 5.15 14.82 -12.64
N GLY A 94 6.16 14.01 -12.96
CA GLY A 94 7.38 14.47 -13.67
C GLY A 94 8.46 15.10 -12.78
N LYS A 95 8.19 15.31 -11.48
CA LYS A 95 9.14 15.92 -10.53
C LYS A 95 9.79 14.84 -9.67
N ARG A 96 11.12 14.77 -9.69
CA ARG A 96 11.89 13.81 -8.87
C ARG A 96 11.79 14.19 -7.39
N GLU A 97 11.42 13.23 -6.55
CA GLU A 97 11.37 13.34 -5.10
C GLU A 97 12.27 12.26 -4.48
N VAL A 98 13.24 12.68 -3.66
CA VAL A 98 14.15 11.77 -2.93
C VAL A 98 13.80 11.81 -1.45
N TYR A 99 13.61 10.62 -0.88
CA TYR A 99 13.30 10.40 0.52
C TYR A 99 14.47 9.70 1.19
N GLU A 100 14.88 10.16 2.37
CA GLU A 100 15.74 9.41 3.27
C GLU A 100 14.92 8.27 3.87
N LEU A 101 15.39 7.04 3.69
CA LEU A 101 14.78 5.84 4.27
C LEU A 101 15.38 5.60 5.65
N LEU A 102 14.54 5.72 6.69
CA LEU A 102 14.99 5.65 8.07
C LEU A 102 14.70 4.31 8.74
N CYS A 103 13.56 3.72 8.42
CA CYS A 103 13.17 2.42 8.95
C CYS A 103 12.10 1.78 8.07
N ILE A 104 12.15 0.46 7.95
CA ILE A 104 11.07 -0.37 7.41
C ILE A 104 10.58 -1.26 8.56
N LEU A 105 9.28 -1.23 8.80
CA LEU A 105 8.59 -2.10 9.73
C LEU A 105 7.90 -3.16 8.87
N ASP A 106 8.61 -4.27 8.64
CA ASP A 106 8.20 -5.30 7.68
C ASP A 106 6.85 -5.91 8.00
N PHE A 107 6.15 -6.33 6.94
CA PHE A 107 4.95 -7.14 7.09
C PHE A 107 5.26 -8.46 7.78
N ASN A 108 4.41 -8.85 8.73
CA ASN A 108 4.37 -10.21 9.21
C ASN A 108 2.91 -10.64 9.47
N ASN A 109 2.68 -11.95 9.54
CA ASN A 109 1.35 -12.53 9.70
C ASN A 109 0.69 -12.24 11.06
N VAL A 110 1.47 -11.82 12.05
CA VAL A 110 0.97 -11.48 13.40
C VAL A 110 0.44 -10.05 13.39
N ARG A 111 1.21 -9.09 12.88
CA ARG A 111 0.85 -7.67 12.84
C ARG A 111 -0.09 -7.28 11.69
N LYS A 112 -0.08 -8.03 10.58
CA LYS A 112 -0.90 -7.81 9.37
C LYS A 112 -0.86 -6.38 8.79
N ARG A 113 0.27 -5.71 8.92
CA ARG A 113 0.54 -4.36 8.40
C ARG A 113 2.03 -4.19 8.10
N MET A 114 2.34 -3.20 7.28
CA MET A 114 3.69 -2.78 6.95
C MET A 114 3.76 -1.26 7.08
N SER A 115 4.89 -0.75 7.59
CA SER A 115 5.14 0.68 7.63
C SER A 115 6.53 1.05 7.13
N VAL A 116 6.67 2.26 6.62
CA VAL A 116 7.97 2.87 6.29
C VAL A 116 8.06 4.25 6.93
N ILE A 117 9.23 4.58 7.48
CA ILE A 117 9.52 5.89 8.06
C ILE A 117 10.51 6.59 7.15
N LEU A 118 10.10 7.77 6.67
CA LEU A 118 10.82 8.53 5.66
C LEU A 118 11.00 9.98 6.09
N ARG A 119 12.13 10.57 5.69
CA ARG A 119 12.35 12.02 5.81
C ARG A 119 12.54 12.67 4.45
N ARG A 120 11.88 13.81 4.23
CA ARG A 120 12.06 14.64 3.04
C ARG A 120 11.87 16.11 3.38
N ASN A 121 12.80 16.96 2.96
CA ASN A 121 12.76 18.41 3.18
C ASN A 121 12.53 18.77 4.66
N GLY A 122 13.14 18.02 5.59
CA GLY A 122 12.97 18.20 7.03
C GLY A 122 11.68 17.61 7.62
N ASN A 123 10.73 17.17 6.81
CA ASN A 123 9.50 16.53 7.28
C ASN A 123 9.72 15.03 7.47
N LEU A 124 9.41 14.55 8.67
CA LEU A 124 9.50 13.15 9.05
C LEU A 124 8.09 12.55 9.09
N ARG A 125 7.90 11.44 8.37
CA ARG A 125 6.57 10.84 8.19
C ARG A 125 6.63 9.33 8.19
N LEU A 126 5.68 8.72 8.88
CA LEU A 126 5.37 7.29 8.83
C LEU A 126 4.22 7.07 7.86
N TYR A 127 4.41 6.12 6.95
CA TYR A 127 3.38 5.61 6.05
C TYR A 127 3.09 4.17 6.43
N CYS A 128 1.81 3.79 6.53
CA CYS A 128 1.39 2.46 6.95
C CYS A 128 0.29 1.92 6.02
N LYS A 129 0.38 0.63 5.66
CA LYS A 129 -0.68 -0.10 4.99
C LYS A 129 -0.93 -1.43 5.68
N GLY A 130 -2.19 -1.83 5.81
CA GLY A 130 -2.53 -3.08 6.50
C GLY A 130 -4.00 -3.44 6.43
N ALA A 131 -4.36 -4.51 7.14
CA ALA A 131 -5.75 -4.93 7.30
C ALA A 131 -6.59 -3.83 7.96
N ASP A 132 -7.88 -3.77 7.61
CA ASP A 132 -8.81 -2.75 8.06
C ASP A 132 -8.93 -2.69 9.58
N ASN A 133 -9.21 -3.83 10.22
CA ASN A 133 -9.33 -3.92 11.68
C ASN A 133 -8.03 -3.51 12.40
N VAL A 134 -6.87 -3.86 11.84
CA VAL A 134 -5.56 -3.51 12.40
C VAL A 134 -5.29 -2.01 12.30
N ILE A 135 -5.58 -1.40 11.15
CA ILE A 135 -5.33 0.04 10.96
C ILE A 135 -6.30 0.85 11.82
N TYR A 136 -7.58 0.46 11.89
CA TYR A 136 -8.62 1.21 12.60
C TYR A 136 -8.36 1.35 14.11
N GLU A 137 -7.83 0.32 14.75
CA GLU A 137 -7.42 0.36 16.17
C GLU A 137 -6.32 1.39 16.48
N ARG A 138 -5.63 1.88 15.44
CA ARG A 138 -4.45 2.75 15.55
C ARG A 138 -4.68 4.15 14.97
N LEU A 139 -5.91 4.47 14.58
CA LEU A 139 -6.27 5.79 14.09
C LEU A 139 -6.46 6.78 15.24
N LYS A 140 -6.25 8.07 14.95
CA LYS A 140 -6.56 9.16 15.88
C LYS A 140 -8.05 9.17 16.22
N PRO A 141 -8.43 9.50 17.47
CA PRO A 141 -9.81 9.82 17.81
C PRO A 141 -10.37 10.93 16.90
N GLY A 142 -11.67 10.92 16.61
CA GLY A 142 -12.30 11.92 15.74
C GLY A 142 -12.32 11.55 14.25
N SER A 143 -11.90 10.32 13.90
CA SER A 143 -11.90 9.80 12.52
C SER A 143 -13.18 9.02 12.17
N GLU A 144 -14.21 9.05 13.01
CA GLU A 144 -15.34 8.12 12.95
C GLU A 144 -16.13 8.23 11.64
N GLU A 145 -16.34 9.45 11.14
CA GLU A 145 -17.10 9.67 9.88
C GLU A 145 -16.37 9.06 8.68
N ILE A 146 -15.06 9.30 8.54
CA ILE A 146 -14.27 8.76 7.43
C ILE A 146 -14.08 7.24 7.56
N MET A 147 -13.93 6.74 8.79
CA MET A 147 -13.87 5.31 9.07
C MET A 147 -15.16 4.60 8.66
N GLN A 148 -16.32 5.16 9.01
CA GLN A 148 -17.61 4.58 8.64
C GLN A 148 -17.79 4.50 7.12
N LYS A 149 -17.56 5.61 6.40
CA LYS A 149 -17.67 5.64 4.93
C LYS A 149 -16.68 4.67 4.28
N THR A 150 -15.44 4.61 4.78
CA THR A 150 -14.42 3.70 4.25
C THR A 150 -14.79 2.24 4.54
N GLN A 151 -15.35 1.93 5.71
CA GLN A 151 -15.81 0.59 6.06
C GLN A 151 -16.94 0.11 5.14
N GLU A 152 -17.89 0.97 4.80
CA GLU A 152 -18.95 0.64 3.85
C GLU A 152 -18.39 0.24 2.47
N HIS A 153 -17.38 0.98 1.99
CA HIS A 153 -16.67 0.62 0.74
C HIS A 153 -15.87 -0.68 0.87
N LEU A 154 -15.15 -0.87 1.96
CA LEU A 154 -14.39 -2.10 2.23
C LEU A 154 -15.31 -3.33 2.24
N ASN A 155 -16.46 -3.24 2.90
CA ASN A 155 -17.45 -4.33 2.92
C ASN A 155 -17.98 -4.64 1.52
N LYS A 156 -18.21 -3.61 0.69
CA LYS A 156 -18.61 -3.80 -0.70
C LYS A 156 -17.53 -4.51 -1.51
N PHE A 157 -16.28 -4.06 -1.41
CA PHE A 157 -15.14 -4.65 -2.11
C PHE A 157 -14.90 -6.11 -1.68
N ALA A 158 -14.96 -6.39 -0.37
CA ALA A 158 -14.85 -7.75 0.15
C ALA A 158 -16.01 -8.64 -0.33
N GLY A 159 -17.23 -8.10 -0.41
CA GLY A 159 -18.40 -8.80 -0.97
C GLY A 159 -18.26 -9.13 -2.47
N GLU A 160 -17.45 -8.36 -3.20
CA GLU A 160 -17.06 -8.61 -4.59
C GLU A 160 -15.81 -9.53 -4.71
N GLY A 161 -15.25 -9.99 -3.58
CA GLY A 161 -14.07 -10.88 -3.55
C GLY A 161 -12.73 -10.17 -3.75
N LEU A 162 -12.70 -8.84 -3.65
CA LEU A 162 -11.47 -8.06 -3.80
C LEU A 162 -10.65 -8.08 -2.50
N ARG A 163 -9.33 -8.12 -2.63
CA ARG A 163 -8.40 -8.00 -1.49
C ARG A 163 -8.24 -6.54 -1.10
N THR A 164 -8.55 -6.22 0.16
CA THR A 164 -8.59 -4.84 0.64
C THR A 164 -7.44 -4.53 1.60
N LEU A 165 -6.93 -3.29 1.54
CA LEU A 165 -6.02 -2.75 2.55
C LEU A 165 -6.43 -1.32 2.90
N CYS A 166 -6.26 -0.94 4.16
CA CYS A 166 -6.34 0.44 4.61
C CYS A 166 -4.96 1.09 4.55
N LEU A 167 -4.93 2.37 4.19
CA LEU A 167 -3.72 3.19 4.08
C LEU A 167 -3.80 4.34 5.08
N SER A 168 -2.75 4.54 5.87
CA SER A 168 -2.69 5.59 6.88
C SER A 168 -1.33 6.24 6.95
N VAL A 169 -1.29 7.45 7.51
CA VAL A 169 -0.09 8.27 7.62
C VAL A 169 0.01 8.94 8.98
N LYS A 170 1.22 9.25 9.41
CA LYS A 170 1.48 10.03 10.62
C LYS A 170 2.72 10.89 10.44
N ASP A 171 2.57 12.19 10.66
CA ASP A 171 3.71 13.08 10.85
C ASP A 171 4.33 12.83 12.23
N LEU A 172 5.66 12.75 12.25
CA LEU A 172 6.42 12.44 13.46
C LEU A 172 7.26 13.64 13.87
N GLU A 173 7.33 13.87 15.18
CA GLU A 173 8.27 14.83 15.74
C GLU A 173 9.68 14.25 15.76
N GLU A 174 10.66 15.08 15.40
CA GLU A 174 12.07 14.68 15.29
C GLU A 174 12.64 14.23 16.66
N SER A 175 12.25 14.88 17.75
CA SER A 175 12.64 14.51 19.13
C SER A 175 12.12 13.13 19.51
N PHE A 176 10.82 12.89 19.30
CA PHE A 176 10.17 11.60 19.55
C PHE A 176 10.82 10.49 18.73
N PHE A 177 11.05 10.72 17.44
CA PHE A 177 11.65 9.71 16.57
C PHE A 177 13.09 9.37 16.94
N ASN A 178 13.90 10.35 17.36
CA ASN A 178 15.28 10.08 17.76
C ASN A 178 15.35 9.22 19.03
N ASP A 179 14.47 9.47 20.01
CA ASP A 179 14.31 8.59 21.18
C ASP A 179 13.85 7.18 20.77
N TRP A 180 12.78 7.11 19.97
CA TRP A 180 12.23 5.85 19.46
C TRP A 180 13.29 5.04 18.69
N LYS A 181 14.10 5.70 17.86
CA LYS A 181 15.16 5.07 17.06
C LYS A 181 16.26 4.46 17.93
N SER A 182 16.63 5.12 19.04
CA SER A 182 17.57 4.55 20.00
C SER A 182 17.02 3.26 20.61
N ARG A 183 15.76 3.29 21.07
CA ARG A 183 15.11 2.11 21.67
C ARG A 183 14.87 0.98 20.66
N HIS A 184 14.60 1.34 19.40
CA HIS A 184 14.51 0.37 18.29
C HIS A 184 15.85 -0.33 18.06
N MET A 185 16.97 0.41 18.01
CA MET A 185 18.30 -0.18 17.87
C MET A 185 18.62 -1.13 19.04
N ASP A 186 18.29 -0.73 20.27
CA ASP A 186 18.47 -1.59 21.45
C ASP A 186 17.63 -2.87 21.37
N ALA A 187 16.38 -2.77 20.90
CA ALA A 187 15.51 -3.93 20.69
C ALA A 187 16.05 -4.87 19.60
N VAL A 188 16.55 -4.34 18.48
CA VAL A 188 17.16 -5.13 17.39
C VAL A 188 18.39 -5.92 17.87
N MET A 189 19.16 -5.35 18.81
CA MET A 189 20.36 -5.98 19.38
C MET A 189 20.08 -6.97 20.53
N SER A 190 18.85 -7.04 21.04
CA SER A 190 18.50 -7.98 22.12
C SER A 190 18.48 -9.43 21.65
N GLY A 191 18.92 -10.35 22.52
CA GLY A 191 18.99 -11.79 22.24
C GLY A 191 17.70 -12.54 22.56
N GLU A 192 17.31 -12.60 23.83
CA GLU A 192 16.04 -13.18 24.29
C GLU A 192 14.93 -12.09 24.24
N ASP A 193 13.71 -12.49 23.84
CA ASP A 193 12.51 -11.63 23.70
C ASP A 193 12.58 -10.53 22.62
N LYS A 194 13.47 -10.69 21.63
CA LYS A 194 13.65 -9.71 20.53
C LYS A 194 12.34 -9.36 19.82
N ASP A 195 11.57 -10.38 19.44
CA ASP A 195 10.36 -10.19 18.63
C ASP A 195 9.28 -9.44 19.41
N ASP A 196 9.05 -9.79 20.69
CA ASP A 196 8.09 -9.10 21.56
C ASP A 196 8.48 -7.64 21.81
N ARG A 197 9.79 -7.37 22.00
CA ARG A 197 10.30 -6.01 22.16
C ARG A 197 10.12 -5.19 20.89
N LEU A 198 10.42 -5.77 19.73
CA LEU A 198 10.22 -5.10 18.44
C LEU A 198 8.74 -4.83 18.19
N ASP A 199 7.85 -5.76 18.49
CA ASP A 199 6.42 -5.57 18.34
C ASP A 199 5.91 -4.43 19.23
N ALA A 200 6.36 -4.34 20.49
CA ALA A 200 6.01 -3.22 21.37
C ALA A 200 6.53 -1.86 20.85
N ILE A 201 7.77 -1.81 20.37
CA ILE A 201 8.39 -0.61 19.80
C ILE A 201 7.66 -0.17 18.52
N TYR A 202 7.32 -1.12 17.66
CA TYR A 202 6.56 -0.87 16.43
C TYR A 202 5.14 -0.37 16.73
N GLU A 203 4.46 -1.00 17.69
CA GLU A 203 3.12 -0.58 18.12
C GLU A 203 3.08 0.86 18.63
N GLU A 204 4.11 1.32 19.34
CA GLU A 204 4.17 2.68 19.87
C GLU A 204 4.17 3.75 18.77
N ILE A 205 4.99 3.59 17.73
CA ILE A 205 5.14 4.60 16.68
C ILE A 205 3.95 4.62 15.72
N GLU A 206 3.30 3.48 15.53
CA GLU A 206 2.17 3.27 14.61
C GLU A 206 0.81 3.68 15.20
N LYS A 207 0.74 4.26 16.41
CA LYS A 207 -0.52 4.80 16.97
C LYS A 207 -0.85 6.20 16.46
N ASP A 208 -2.10 6.62 16.61
CA ASP A 208 -2.56 7.97 16.29
C ASP A 208 -2.27 8.34 14.83
N MET A 209 -2.54 7.41 13.90
CA MET A 209 -2.42 7.66 12.47
C MET A 209 -3.69 8.31 11.90
N THR A 210 -3.56 8.96 10.75
CA THR A 210 -4.68 9.50 9.97
C THR A 210 -4.96 8.58 8.80
N LEU A 211 -6.22 8.16 8.62
CA LEU A 211 -6.64 7.33 7.50
C LEU A 211 -6.62 8.16 6.21
N LEU A 212 -5.92 7.66 5.18
CA LEU A 212 -5.91 8.25 3.85
C LEU A 212 -6.98 7.64 2.93
N GLY A 213 -7.29 6.36 3.13
CA GLY A 213 -8.28 5.64 2.35
C GLY A 213 -8.04 4.14 2.35
N ALA A 214 -8.57 3.47 1.33
CA ALA A 214 -8.45 2.03 1.15
C ALA A 214 -8.16 1.68 -0.31
N THR A 215 -7.55 0.51 -0.50
CA THR A 215 -7.33 -0.12 -1.80
C THR A 215 -8.19 -1.37 -1.92
N ALA A 216 -8.57 -1.74 -3.13
CA ALA A 216 -9.19 -3.01 -3.44
C ALA A 216 -8.52 -3.60 -4.69
N ILE A 217 -7.94 -4.78 -4.56
CA ILE A 217 -7.16 -5.45 -5.61
C ILE A 217 -7.92 -6.71 -6.00
N GLU A 218 -8.19 -6.84 -7.29
CA GLU A 218 -8.74 -8.06 -7.84
C GLU A 218 -7.64 -9.11 -7.96
N ASP A 219 -7.86 -10.29 -7.37
CA ASP A 219 -7.07 -11.47 -7.71
C ASP A 219 -7.67 -12.10 -8.97
N LYS A 220 -7.04 -11.86 -10.12
CA LYS A 220 -7.60 -12.29 -11.41
C LYS A 220 -7.63 -13.81 -11.49
N LEU A 221 -8.83 -14.36 -11.52
CA LEU A 221 -9.07 -15.74 -11.89
C LEU A 221 -8.72 -15.97 -13.36
N GLN A 222 -8.38 -17.21 -13.71
CA GLN A 222 -8.22 -17.60 -15.11
C GLN A 222 -9.54 -17.43 -15.87
N ASP A 223 -9.43 -17.14 -17.18
CA ASP A 223 -10.58 -16.96 -18.04
C ASP A 223 -11.52 -18.18 -18.02
N GLY A 224 -12.81 -17.92 -17.85
CA GLY A 224 -13.83 -18.97 -17.85
C GLY A 224 -13.95 -19.78 -16.56
N VAL A 225 -13.15 -19.52 -15.52
CA VAL A 225 -13.27 -20.20 -14.22
C VAL A 225 -14.68 -20.04 -13.61
N PRO A 226 -15.27 -18.83 -13.51
CA PRO A 226 -16.61 -18.67 -12.94
C PRO A 226 -17.68 -19.46 -13.70
N GLN A 227 -17.64 -19.40 -15.04
CA GLN A 227 -18.58 -20.13 -15.91
C GLN A 227 -18.40 -21.64 -15.78
N THR A 228 -17.17 -22.10 -15.67
CA THR A 228 -16.85 -23.53 -15.52
C THR A 228 -17.35 -24.06 -14.18
N ILE A 229 -17.12 -23.34 -13.08
CA ILE A 229 -17.64 -23.69 -11.75
C ILE A 229 -19.18 -23.76 -11.77
N ALA A 230 -19.84 -22.78 -12.40
CA ALA A 230 -21.30 -22.77 -12.53
C ALA A 230 -21.81 -23.98 -13.32
N ASN A 231 -21.19 -24.30 -14.46
CA ASN A 231 -21.56 -25.45 -15.29
C ASN A 231 -21.36 -26.79 -14.57
N LEU A 232 -20.26 -26.94 -13.83
CA LEU A 232 -19.98 -28.14 -13.02
C LEU A 232 -21.01 -28.29 -11.88
N SER A 233 -21.38 -27.18 -11.23
CA SER A 233 -22.41 -27.16 -10.20
C SER A 233 -23.79 -27.55 -10.75
N LEU A 234 -24.17 -27.02 -11.92
CA LEU A 234 -25.41 -27.39 -12.62
C LEU A 234 -25.44 -28.87 -13.02
N ALA A 235 -24.28 -29.46 -13.31
CA ALA A 235 -24.12 -30.89 -13.58
C ALA A 235 -24.15 -31.77 -12.31
N GLY A 236 -24.35 -31.18 -11.11
CA GLY A 236 -24.39 -31.90 -9.84
C GLY A 236 -23.01 -32.27 -9.28
N ILE A 237 -21.93 -31.72 -9.84
CA ILE A 237 -20.56 -31.98 -9.41
C ILE A 237 -20.21 -31.04 -8.25
N LYS A 238 -19.77 -31.62 -7.12
CA LYS A 238 -19.34 -30.85 -5.95
C LYS A 238 -17.86 -30.49 -6.09
N LEU A 239 -17.56 -29.20 -6.06
CA LEU A 239 -16.19 -28.68 -6.08
C LEU A 239 -15.72 -28.40 -4.65
N TRP A 240 -14.52 -28.86 -4.33
CA TRP A 240 -13.84 -28.61 -3.07
C TRP A 240 -12.56 -27.87 -3.38
N VAL A 241 -12.39 -26.68 -2.81
CA VAL A 241 -11.16 -25.90 -2.96
C VAL A 241 -10.23 -26.28 -1.82
N LEU A 242 -9.15 -26.97 -2.15
CA LEU A 242 -8.04 -27.23 -1.24
C LEU A 242 -6.97 -26.19 -1.54
N THR A 243 -6.85 -25.19 -0.67
CA THR A 243 -5.82 -24.15 -0.79
C THR A 243 -4.84 -24.21 0.39
N GLY A 244 -3.58 -23.89 0.10
CA GLY A 244 -2.54 -23.67 1.12
C GLY A 244 -2.46 -22.20 1.57
N ASP A 245 -3.20 -21.31 0.92
CA ASP A 245 -3.32 -19.92 1.33
C ASP A 245 -4.17 -19.80 2.59
N LYS A 246 -3.77 -18.88 3.47
CA LYS A 246 -4.43 -18.69 4.78
C LYS A 246 -5.78 -17.97 4.60
N GLN A 247 -6.75 -18.37 5.42
CA GLN A 247 -8.06 -17.72 5.59
C GLN A 247 -7.93 -16.28 6.08
#